data_AF-A0A258H8Z9-F1
#
_entry.id   AF-A0A258H8Z9-F1
#
_cell.length_a   1.000
_cell.length_b   1.000
_cell.length_c   1.000
_cell.angle_alpha   90.00
_cell.angle_beta   90.00
_cell.angle_gamma   90.00
#
_symmetry.space_group_name_H-M   'P 1'
#
loop_
_entity.id
_entity.type
_entity.pdbx_description
1 polymer ?
#
loop_
_entity_poly.entity_id
_entity_poly.type
_entity_poly.pdbx_seq_one_letter_code
_entity_poly.pdbx_strand_id
1 'polypeptide(L)'
;MANQIKKTSATKRPASSKKRAVKAKKQPAKKQSLVAKFRKRVDSFLGRRPHRSFRLTRRRDYRRSLALPGFWSLSASVVRALRQDKKIFIPLALIYAIISMLVVGIASQESFVTLQEGIAEAGREIYEGNWSALGTAAMLTVSTLAGRVSPNVSEAQQIYAVLLGLLVWLTTVWILRQRMAGHAVRLRDGLYNAGSPIVATFMITIIMVLQLLPILVAAIGYVAAQNTGLLAGGVEAMLFWIVAGGLATLSLYWITTSVLAMVVVTLPGMYPMRALRIAGDMVVGRRLRILFRILWMLFLLALFWIIILIPVILIDIGVKNLVPGLQWLPVVPLIIAGLTTVSVIWISSYVYILYRRIVDDDADPA
;
A
#
# COMPACT_ATOMS: atom_id res chain seq x y z
N MET A 1 48.28 -78.03 -32.63
CA MET A 1 48.51 -78.74 -31.36
C MET A 1 48.54 -77.70 -30.26
N ALA A 2 47.87 -77.77 -29.12
CA ALA A 2 46.77 -78.55 -28.60
C ALA A 2 46.24 -77.71 -27.40
N ASN A 3 44.94 -77.82 -27.14
CA ASN A 3 44.30 -77.38 -25.90
C ASN A 3 45.06 -77.88 -24.66
N GLN A 4 45.07 -77.11 -23.57
CA GLN A 4 44.36 -77.50 -22.34
C GLN A 4 44.27 -76.39 -21.29
N ILE A 5 43.06 -76.29 -20.74
CA ILE A 5 42.61 -75.45 -19.64
C ILE A 5 43.05 -76.09 -18.31
N LYS A 6 43.60 -75.31 -17.37
CA LYS A 6 43.31 -75.54 -15.95
C LYS A 6 43.43 -74.27 -15.09
N LYS A 7 42.36 -74.06 -14.33
CA LYS A 7 42.04 -73.00 -13.37
C LYS A 7 43.08 -72.86 -12.25
N THR A 8 43.36 -71.63 -11.81
CA THR A 8 43.69 -71.33 -10.41
C THR A 8 43.19 -69.95 -9.98
N SER A 9 42.31 -69.99 -8.97
CA SER A 9 42.02 -69.03 -7.90
C SER A 9 41.83 -67.54 -8.20
N ALA A 10 40.57 -67.12 -8.10
CA ALA A 10 40.12 -65.76 -7.91
C ALA A 10 40.77 -65.08 -6.69
N THR A 11 41.45 -63.96 -6.93
CA THR A 11 41.98 -63.08 -5.89
C THR A 11 40.82 -62.39 -5.17
N LYS A 12 40.58 -62.80 -3.92
CA LYS A 12 39.56 -62.23 -3.02
C LYS A 12 39.85 -60.73 -2.80
N ARG A 13 38.93 -59.86 -3.22
CA ARG A 13 38.86 -58.47 -2.75
C ARG A 13 38.64 -58.48 -1.23
N PRO A 14 39.38 -57.67 -0.43
CA PRO A 14 39.15 -57.60 1.00
C PRO A 14 37.76 -57.02 1.27
N ALA A 15 37.03 -57.72 2.15
CA ALA A 15 35.68 -57.37 2.55
C ALA A 15 35.65 -55.95 3.14
N SER A 16 34.80 -55.11 2.54
CA SER A 16 34.37 -53.83 3.09
C SER A 16 33.84 -54.04 4.52
N SER A 17 34.66 -53.64 5.49
CA SER A 17 34.24 -53.42 6.87
C SER A 17 33.13 -52.36 6.85
N LYS A 18 31.87 -52.82 6.98
CA LYS A 18 30.73 -51.96 7.25
C LYS A 18 31.02 -51.22 8.55
N LYS A 19 31.51 -49.98 8.45
CA LYS A 19 31.52 -49.02 9.56
C LYS A 19 30.08 -48.97 10.09
N ARG A 20 29.87 -49.53 11.28
CA ARG A 20 28.63 -49.37 12.04
C ARG A 20 28.39 -47.87 12.16
N ALA A 21 27.38 -47.37 11.47
CA ALA A 21 26.90 -46.02 11.66
C ALA A 21 26.50 -45.90 13.14
N VAL A 22 27.32 -45.19 13.92
CA VAL A 22 26.95 -44.76 15.26
C VAL A 22 25.71 -43.89 15.07
N LYS A 23 24.54 -44.45 15.40
CA LYS A 23 23.29 -43.71 15.45
C LYS A 23 23.52 -42.55 16.41
N ALA A 24 23.71 -41.35 15.88
CA ALA A 24 23.71 -40.14 16.67
C ALA A 24 22.43 -40.14 17.50
N LYS A 25 22.59 -40.27 18.83
CA LYS A 25 21.49 -40.16 19.79
C LYS A 25 20.83 -38.81 19.52
N LYS A 26 19.71 -38.80 18.79
CA LYS A 26 18.85 -37.62 18.66
C LYS A 26 18.44 -37.26 20.08
N GLN A 27 19.03 -36.19 20.62
CA GLN A 27 18.64 -35.66 21.92
C GLN A 27 17.13 -35.42 21.88
N PRO A 28 16.37 -35.88 22.90
CA PRO A 28 14.94 -35.66 22.92
C PRO A 28 14.71 -34.15 22.95
N ALA A 29 14.08 -33.62 21.92
CA ALA A 29 13.67 -32.22 21.89
C ALA A 29 12.78 -31.96 23.10
N LYS A 30 13.33 -31.34 24.15
CA LYS A 30 12.58 -30.96 25.36
C LYS A 30 11.33 -30.21 24.88
N LYS A 31 10.15 -30.80 25.12
CA LYS A 31 8.86 -30.16 24.88
C LYS A 31 8.82 -28.89 25.74
N GLN A 32 9.23 -27.77 25.15
CA GLN A 32 9.17 -26.48 25.83
C GLN A 32 7.71 -26.23 26.20
N SER A 33 7.47 -26.00 27.49
CA SER A 33 6.13 -25.68 27.98
C SER A 33 5.58 -24.48 27.21
N LEU A 34 4.26 -24.43 27.03
CA LEU A 34 3.59 -23.29 26.38
C LEU A 34 3.98 -21.97 27.05
N VAL A 35 4.17 -21.99 28.37
CA VAL A 35 4.65 -20.87 29.18
C VAL A 35 6.08 -20.46 28.79
N ALA A 36 7.00 -21.40 28.60
CA ALA A 36 8.38 -21.08 28.18
C ALA A 36 8.43 -20.51 26.76
N LYS A 37 7.57 -20.99 25.84
CA LYS A 37 7.44 -20.41 24.50
C LYS A 37 6.85 -19.00 24.55
N PHE A 38 5.87 -18.77 25.41
CA PHE A 38 5.27 -17.46 25.60
C PHE A 38 6.26 -16.45 26.20
N ARG A 39 6.99 -16.83 27.25
CA ARG A 39 8.07 -16.00 27.84
C ARG A 39 9.13 -15.64 26.81
N LYS A 40 9.67 -16.61 26.07
CA LYS A 40 10.61 -16.33 24.97
C LYS A 40 10.04 -15.38 23.92
N ARG A 41 8.74 -15.47 23.60
CA ARG A 41 8.07 -14.56 22.66
C ARG A 41 7.97 -13.14 23.22
N VAL A 42 7.63 -13.01 24.51
CA VAL A 42 7.57 -11.71 25.19
C VAL A 42 8.97 -11.11 25.31
N ASP A 43 9.97 -11.88 25.73
CA ASP A 43 11.35 -11.41 25.86
C ASP A 43 11.93 -10.96 24.53
N SER A 44 11.70 -11.72 23.45
CA SER A 44 12.11 -11.33 22.10
C SER A 44 11.35 -10.12 21.57
N PHE A 45 10.08 -9.93 21.94
CA PHE A 45 9.32 -8.73 21.60
C PHE A 45 9.83 -7.50 22.36
N LEU A 46 10.12 -7.66 23.65
CA LEU A 46 10.64 -6.61 24.51
C LEU A 46 12.10 -6.25 24.22
N GLY A 47 12.90 -7.20 23.73
CA GLY A 47 14.28 -6.96 23.31
C GLY A 47 14.39 -6.00 22.12
N ARG A 48 13.45 -6.08 21.17
CA ARG A 48 13.42 -5.22 19.98
C ARG A 48 12.95 -3.79 20.24
N ARG A 49 12.39 -3.52 21.42
CA ARG A 49 11.71 -2.26 21.73
C ARG A 49 12.43 -1.56 22.89
N PRO A 50 12.93 -0.33 22.68
CA PRO A 50 13.61 0.40 23.74
C PRO A 50 12.65 0.83 24.86
N HIS A 51 11.36 1.01 24.55
CA HIS A 51 10.37 1.39 25.57
C HIS A 51 9.92 0.20 26.43
N ARG A 52 9.77 0.46 27.73
CA ARG A 52 9.18 -0.46 28.70
C ARG A 52 7.97 0.22 29.34
N SER A 53 6.90 -0.54 29.60
CA SER A 53 5.70 -0.01 30.25
C SER A 53 6.08 0.65 31.58
N PHE A 54 5.61 1.88 31.78
CA PHE A 54 5.85 2.67 32.99
C PHE A 54 7.31 3.00 33.30
N ARG A 55 8.22 2.92 32.30
CA ARG A 55 9.60 3.42 32.44
C ARG A 55 9.88 4.48 31.38
N LEU A 56 10.38 5.63 31.84
CA LEU A 56 10.81 6.69 30.95
C LEU A 56 11.94 6.18 30.05
N THR A 57 11.72 6.23 28.74
CA THR A 57 12.75 5.88 27.75
C THR A 57 13.49 7.16 27.37
N ARG A 58 14.81 7.20 27.53
CA ARG A 58 15.58 8.41 27.22
C ARG A 58 15.77 8.54 25.71
N ARG A 59 15.86 9.77 25.21
CA ARG A 59 16.04 10.06 23.77
C ARG A 59 17.21 9.32 23.14
N ARG A 60 18.30 9.12 23.88
CA ARG A 60 19.46 8.33 23.43
C ARG A 60 19.12 6.87 23.11
N ASP A 61 18.19 6.26 23.82
CA ASP A 61 17.94 4.81 23.77
C ASP A 61 16.98 4.42 22.61
N TYR A 62 16.22 5.38 22.07
CA TYR A 62 15.29 5.14 20.95
C TYR A 62 15.59 5.97 19.69
N ARG A 63 16.51 6.95 19.74
CA ARG A 63 16.87 7.77 18.57
C ARG A 63 17.62 6.91 17.57
N ARG A 64 16.91 6.48 16.53
CA ARG A 64 17.52 5.87 15.34
C ARG A 64 17.84 6.97 14.32
N SER A 65 19.04 6.90 13.72
CA SER A 65 19.31 7.65 12.49
C SER A 65 18.26 7.28 11.44
N LEU A 66 17.96 8.26 10.60
CA LEU A 66 17.20 8.06 9.38
C LEU A 66 17.59 9.19 8.45
N ALA A 67 18.58 8.93 7.61
CA ALA A 67 18.99 9.84 6.57
C ALA A 67 18.00 9.76 5.39
N LEU A 68 16.78 10.30 5.56
CA LEU A 68 15.87 10.45 4.42
C LEU A 68 16.21 11.71 3.63
N PRO A 69 16.10 11.67 2.29
CA PRO A 69 16.06 12.89 1.50
C PRO A 69 14.87 13.76 1.94
N GLY A 70 14.93 15.08 1.71
CA GLY A 70 13.81 16.00 1.95
C GLY A 70 12.49 15.58 1.25
N PHE A 71 11.36 16.16 1.67
CA PHE A 71 10.01 15.78 1.18
C PHE A 71 9.90 15.85 -0.34
N TRP A 72 10.27 17.01 -0.90
CA TRP A 72 10.29 17.23 -2.34
C TRP A 72 11.29 16.36 -3.08
N SER A 73 12.49 16.17 -2.54
CA SER A 73 13.50 15.32 -3.18
C SER A 73 13.09 13.85 -3.25
N LEU A 74 12.35 13.35 -2.25
CA LEU A 74 11.79 11.99 -2.29
C LEU A 74 10.74 11.90 -3.40
N SER A 75 9.76 12.81 -3.44
CA SER A 75 8.73 12.83 -4.49
C SER A 75 9.34 12.99 -5.88
N ALA A 76 10.35 13.86 -6.03
CA ALA A 76 11.08 14.04 -7.29
C ALA A 76 11.84 12.77 -7.70
N SER A 77 12.39 12.01 -6.74
CA SER A 77 13.03 10.72 -7.03
C SER A 77 12.04 9.68 -7.55
N VAL A 78 10.79 9.70 -7.07
CA VAL A 78 9.71 8.82 -7.56
C VAL A 78 9.34 9.19 -8.99
N VAL A 79 9.10 10.47 -9.26
CA VAL A 79 8.79 10.95 -10.61
C VAL A 79 9.95 10.67 -11.58
N ARG A 80 11.20 10.84 -11.13
CA ARG A 80 12.39 10.52 -11.93
C ARG A 80 12.46 9.03 -12.26
N ALA A 81 12.21 8.15 -11.29
CA ALA A 81 12.20 6.71 -11.52
C ALA A 81 11.13 6.31 -12.55
N LEU A 82 9.90 6.84 -12.41
CA LEU A 82 8.82 6.59 -13.36
C LEU A 82 9.11 7.14 -14.76
N ARG A 83 9.70 8.34 -14.84
CA ARG A 83 10.04 8.99 -16.11
C ARG A 83 11.19 8.32 -16.84
N GLN A 84 12.20 7.82 -16.10
CA GLN A 84 13.33 7.09 -16.67
C GLN A 84 12.86 5.81 -17.38
N ASP A 85 11.88 5.12 -16.79
CA ASP A 85 11.29 3.89 -17.32
C ASP A 85 9.90 4.09 -17.95
N LYS A 86 9.65 5.28 -18.52
CA LYS A 86 8.35 5.64 -19.11
C LYS A 86 7.84 4.66 -20.17
N LYS A 87 8.76 3.99 -20.89
CA LYS A 87 8.42 2.96 -21.89
C LYS A 87 7.78 1.71 -21.30
N ILE A 88 7.89 1.50 -19.98
CA ILE A 88 7.26 0.39 -19.25
C ILE A 88 6.02 0.90 -18.52
N PHE A 89 6.12 2.03 -17.81
CA PHE A 89 5.04 2.53 -16.97
C PHE A 89 3.87 3.15 -17.74
N ILE A 90 4.09 3.80 -18.88
CA ILE A 90 3.00 4.31 -19.74
C ILE A 90 2.13 3.15 -20.26
N PRO A 91 2.69 2.12 -20.92
CA PRO A 91 1.87 1.00 -21.37
C PRO A 91 1.27 0.19 -20.21
N LEU A 92 1.95 0.09 -19.06
CA LEU A 92 1.36 -0.50 -17.84
C LEU A 92 0.07 0.24 -17.43
N ALA A 93 0.15 1.58 -17.33
CA ALA A 93 -0.98 2.41 -16.96
C ALA A 93 -2.12 2.28 -17.98
N LEU A 94 -1.80 2.29 -19.27
CA LEU A 94 -2.79 2.18 -20.35
C LEU A 94 -3.49 0.81 -20.33
N ILE A 95 -2.74 -0.29 -20.21
CA ILE A 95 -3.32 -1.64 -20.16
C ILE A 95 -4.26 -1.79 -18.96
N TYR A 96 -3.82 -1.40 -17.77
CA TYR A 96 -4.65 -1.53 -16.58
C TYR A 96 -5.82 -0.56 -16.53
N ALA A 97 -5.69 0.64 -17.12
CA ALA A 97 -6.81 1.56 -17.26
C ALA A 97 -7.89 0.96 -18.17
N ILE A 98 -7.51 0.39 -19.32
CA ILE A 98 -8.45 -0.28 -20.24
C ILE A 98 -9.11 -1.47 -19.55
N ILE A 99 -8.34 -2.35 -18.89
CA ILE A 99 -8.90 -3.51 -18.17
C ILE A 99 -9.84 -3.04 -17.06
N SER A 100 -9.48 -2.00 -16.31
CA SER A 100 -10.33 -1.44 -15.27
C SER A 100 -11.64 -0.93 -15.84
N MET A 101 -11.62 -0.21 -16.96
CA MET A 101 -12.85 0.26 -17.62
C MET A 101 -13.74 -0.90 -18.10
N LEU A 102 -13.14 -1.97 -18.62
CA LEU A 102 -13.89 -3.14 -19.12
C LEU A 102 -14.52 -3.96 -17.99
N VAL A 103 -13.82 -4.13 -16.86
CA VAL A 103 -14.24 -5.03 -15.78
C VAL A 103 -15.03 -4.31 -14.69
N VAL A 104 -14.53 -3.15 -14.23
CA VAL A 104 -15.20 -2.35 -13.19
C VAL A 104 -16.34 -1.54 -13.80
N GLY A 105 -16.27 -1.29 -15.11
CA GLY A 105 -17.20 -0.42 -15.82
C GLY A 105 -16.72 1.03 -15.83
N ILE A 106 -17.36 1.81 -16.69
CA ILE A 106 -17.31 3.27 -16.62
C ILE A 106 -18.33 3.66 -15.54
N ALA A 107 -17.98 4.56 -14.61
CA ALA A 107 -18.94 4.97 -13.57
C ALA A 107 -20.26 5.47 -14.21
N SER A 108 -21.37 5.45 -13.46
CA SER A 108 -22.67 5.80 -14.02
C SER A 108 -22.73 7.28 -14.42
N GLN A 109 -23.45 7.59 -15.50
CA GLN A 109 -23.62 8.96 -16.00
C GLN A 109 -24.12 9.92 -14.92
N GLU A 110 -25.03 9.44 -14.05
CA GLU A 110 -25.59 10.16 -12.90
C GLU A 110 -24.53 10.63 -11.89
N SER A 111 -23.57 9.76 -11.55
CA SER A 111 -22.49 10.12 -10.61
C SER A 111 -21.63 11.27 -11.14
N PHE A 112 -21.50 11.37 -12.47
CA PHE A 112 -20.77 12.47 -13.09
C PHE A 112 -21.58 13.74 -13.14
N VAL A 113 -22.89 13.65 -13.37
CA VAL A 113 -23.77 14.82 -13.33
C VAL A 113 -23.65 15.49 -11.95
N THR A 114 -23.71 14.73 -10.86
CA THR A 114 -23.53 15.28 -9.51
C THR A 114 -22.15 15.93 -9.31
N LEU A 115 -21.08 15.33 -9.83
CA LEU A 115 -19.73 15.92 -9.75
C LEU A 115 -19.59 17.19 -10.61
N GLN A 116 -20.21 17.21 -11.78
CA GLN A 116 -20.21 18.34 -12.69
C GLN A 116 -21.01 19.50 -12.12
N GLU A 117 -22.21 19.23 -11.60
CA GLU A 117 -23.08 20.20 -10.95
C GLU A 117 -22.39 20.80 -9.72
N GLY A 118 -21.83 19.97 -8.84
CA GLY A 118 -21.13 20.46 -7.64
C GLY A 118 -19.91 21.31 -7.97
N ILE A 119 -19.17 21.02 -9.05
CA ILE A 119 -18.03 21.85 -9.49
C ILE A 119 -18.50 23.10 -10.24
N ALA A 120 -19.58 23.03 -11.02
CA ALA A 120 -20.14 24.17 -11.73
C ALA A 120 -20.76 25.19 -10.78
N GLU A 121 -21.49 24.71 -9.76
CA GLU A 121 -22.05 25.52 -8.67
C GLU A 121 -20.91 26.20 -7.89
N ALA A 122 -19.89 25.43 -7.50
CA ALA A 122 -18.72 26.01 -6.84
C ALA A 122 -18.01 27.06 -7.71
N GLY A 123 -17.91 26.84 -9.02
CA GLY A 123 -17.34 27.81 -9.96
C GLY A 123 -18.11 29.14 -10.01
N ARG A 124 -19.44 29.08 -10.00
CA ARG A 124 -20.31 30.28 -9.95
C ARG A 124 -20.18 31.00 -8.61
N GLU A 125 -20.22 30.27 -7.50
CA GLU A 125 -20.08 30.85 -6.17
C GLU A 125 -18.71 31.50 -5.95
N ILE A 126 -17.62 30.92 -6.48
CA ILE A 126 -16.28 31.53 -6.44
C ILE A 126 -16.27 32.86 -7.23
N TYR A 127 -16.93 32.89 -8.39
CA TYR A 127 -17.03 34.12 -9.20
C TYR A 127 -17.84 35.21 -8.46
N GLU A 128 -18.82 34.82 -7.66
CA GLU A 128 -19.61 35.70 -6.78
C GLU A 128 -18.86 36.09 -5.48
N GLY A 129 -17.62 35.65 -5.30
CA GLY A 129 -16.76 36.02 -4.17
C GLY A 129 -16.76 35.02 -3.00
N ASN A 130 -17.50 33.91 -3.09
CA ASN A 130 -17.55 32.87 -2.07
C ASN A 130 -16.42 31.83 -2.24
N TRP A 131 -15.26 32.12 -1.65
CA TRP A 131 -14.11 31.21 -1.66
C TRP A 131 -14.34 29.89 -0.89
N SER A 132 -15.38 29.78 -0.06
CA SER A 132 -15.70 28.54 0.65
C SER A 132 -16.10 27.43 -0.32
N ALA A 133 -16.66 27.80 -1.48
CA ALA A 133 -17.08 26.87 -2.53
C ALA A 133 -15.89 26.19 -3.23
N LEU A 134 -14.71 26.82 -3.25
CA LEU A 134 -13.49 26.15 -3.70
C LEU A 134 -13.10 24.99 -2.78
N GLY A 135 -13.32 25.17 -1.47
CA GLY A 135 -13.10 24.12 -0.47
C GLY A 135 -14.03 22.93 -0.67
N THR A 136 -15.32 23.16 -0.96
CA THR A 136 -16.29 22.09 -1.21
C THR A 136 -15.95 21.34 -2.51
N ALA A 137 -15.64 22.03 -3.61
CA ALA A 137 -15.22 21.41 -4.87
C ALA A 137 -13.93 20.58 -4.73
N ALA A 138 -12.95 21.09 -3.98
CA ALA A 138 -11.73 20.36 -3.66
C ALA A 138 -12.03 19.09 -2.86
N MET A 139 -12.91 19.18 -1.84
CA MET A 139 -13.29 18.02 -1.03
C MET A 139 -14.12 17.00 -1.81
N LEU A 140 -15.02 17.43 -2.69
CA LEU A 140 -15.75 16.57 -3.61
C LEU A 140 -14.75 15.83 -4.51
N THR A 141 -13.79 16.54 -5.10
CA THR A 141 -12.72 15.95 -5.92
C THR A 141 -11.89 14.92 -5.12
N VAL A 142 -11.51 15.22 -3.89
CA VAL A 142 -10.75 14.28 -3.04
C VAL A 142 -11.60 13.08 -2.62
N SER A 143 -12.91 13.25 -2.43
CA SER A 143 -13.82 12.14 -2.14
C SER A 143 -13.91 11.15 -3.31
N THR A 144 -13.71 11.63 -4.54
CA THR A 144 -13.65 10.78 -5.74
C THR A 144 -12.47 9.83 -5.71
N LEU A 145 -11.30 10.32 -5.31
CA LEU A 145 -10.09 9.53 -5.10
C LEU A 145 -10.29 8.47 -4.00
N ALA A 146 -11.08 8.78 -2.97
CA ALA A 146 -11.39 7.85 -1.87
C ALA A 146 -12.42 6.77 -2.24
N GLY A 147 -12.89 6.74 -3.50
CA GLY A 147 -13.83 5.73 -3.99
C GLY A 147 -15.30 5.98 -3.60
N ARG A 148 -15.65 7.18 -3.12
CA ARG A 148 -17.02 7.53 -2.73
C ARG A 148 -17.97 7.89 -3.88
N VAL A 149 -17.48 7.87 -5.12
CA VAL A 149 -18.21 8.47 -6.25
C VAL A 149 -19.28 7.61 -6.88
N SER A 150 -19.38 6.32 -6.57
CA SER A 150 -20.34 5.48 -7.28
C SER A 150 -21.16 4.66 -6.29
N PRO A 151 -22.31 5.18 -5.80
CA PRO A 151 -23.24 4.38 -5.00
C PRO A 151 -23.84 3.19 -5.79
N ASN A 152 -23.69 3.18 -7.11
CA ASN A 152 -24.28 2.18 -8.02
C ASN A 152 -23.29 1.15 -8.59
N VAL A 153 -22.04 1.03 -8.07
CA VAL A 153 -21.18 -0.11 -8.47
C VAL A 153 -21.64 -1.39 -7.77
N SER A 154 -21.82 -2.45 -8.56
CA SER A 154 -22.14 -3.78 -8.01
C SER A 154 -21.04 -4.27 -7.09
N GLU A 155 -21.39 -5.12 -6.11
CA GLU A 155 -20.42 -5.74 -5.19
C GLU A 155 -19.29 -6.46 -5.95
N ALA A 156 -19.63 -7.12 -7.06
CA ALA A 156 -18.67 -7.77 -7.94
C ALA A 156 -17.67 -6.77 -8.56
N GLN A 157 -18.13 -5.62 -9.06
CA GLN A 157 -17.27 -4.57 -9.62
C GLN A 157 -16.31 -4.00 -8.57
N GLN A 158 -16.78 -3.82 -7.33
CA GLN A 158 -15.92 -3.36 -6.23
C GLN A 158 -14.81 -4.38 -5.91
N ILE A 159 -15.14 -5.67 -5.87
CA ILE A 159 -14.17 -6.75 -5.67
C ILE A 159 -13.14 -6.75 -6.82
N TYR A 160 -13.59 -6.63 -8.07
CA TYR A 160 -12.68 -6.54 -9.21
C TYR A 160 -11.80 -5.29 -9.17
N ALA A 161 -12.31 -4.14 -8.75
CA ALA A 161 -11.52 -2.92 -8.59
C ALA A 161 -10.40 -3.11 -7.56
N VAL A 162 -10.69 -3.74 -6.41
CA VAL A 162 -9.68 -4.05 -5.40
C VAL A 162 -8.63 -5.03 -5.95
N LEU A 163 -9.05 -6.10 -6.61
CA LEU A 163 -8.13 -7.08 -7.19
C LEU A 163 -7.24 -6.48 -8.28
N LEU A 164 -7.81 -5.67 -9.17
CA LEU A 164 -7.05 -4.98 -10.21
C LEU A 164 -6.08 -3.97 -9.58
N GLY A 165 -6.52 -3.17 -8.60
CA GLY A 165 -5.64 -2.27 -7.85
C GLY A 165 -4.47 -3.00 -7.20
N LEU A 166 -4.69 -4.20 -6.65
CA LEU A 166 -3.62 -5.04 -6.12
C LEU A 166 -2.69 -5.57 -7.20
N LEU A 167 -3.20 -5.95 -8.37
CA LEU A 167 -2.37 -6.35 -9.50
C LEU A 167 -1.50 -5.19 -10.02
N VAL A 168 -2.06 -3.97 -10.13
CA VAL A 168 -1.28 -2.76 -10.48
C VAL A 168 -0.20 -2.49 -9.44
N TRP A 169 -0.55 -2.58 -8.16
CA TRP A 169 0.40 -2.45 -7.05
C TRP A 169 1.54 -3.46 -7.17
N LEU A 170 1.22 -4.73 -7.32
CA LEU A 170 2.18 -5.83 -7.39
C LEU A 170 3.10 -5.72 -8.60
N THR A 171 2.53 -5.49 -9.79
CA THR A 171 3.30 -5.31 -11.02
C THR A 171 4.25 -4.12 -10.90
N THR A 172 3.81 -3.01 -10.34
CA THR A 172 4.65 -1.83 -10.12
C THR A 172 5.80 -2.12 -9.16
N VAL A 173 5.52 -2.72 -7.99
CA VAL A 173 6.55 -3.08 -7.02
C VAL A 173 7.55 -4.08 -7.59
N TRP A 174 7.07 -5.07 -8.35
CA TRP A 174 7.92 -6.07 -9.00
C TRP A 174 8.85 -5.43 -10.04
N ILE A 175 8.32 -4.58 -10.92
CA ILE A 175 9.11 -3.88 -11.94
C ILE A 175 10.17 -3.01 -11.27
N LEU A 176 9.79 -2.19 -10.29
CA LEU A 176 10.74 -1.32 -9.59
C LEU A 176 11.83 -2.10 -8.86
N ARG A 177 11.48 -3.22 -8.24
CA ARG A 177 12.48 -4.10 -7.62
C ARG A 177 13.52 -4.55 -8.62
N GLN A 178 13.08 -5.06 -9.75
CA GLN A 178 13.97 -5.66 -10.73
C GLN A 178 14.81 -4.60 -11.46
N ARG A 179 14.21 -3.43 -11.76
CA ARG A 179 14.91 -2.27 -12.35
C ARG A 179 15.97 -1.69 -11.42
N MET A 180 15.65 -1.49 -10.15
CA MET A 180 16.62 -0.96 -9.19
C MET A 180 17.63 -2.00 -8.68
N ALA A 181 17.49 -3.26 -9.09
CA ALA A 181 18.51 -4.30 -8.97
C ALA A 181 19.42 -4.38 -10.22
N GLY A 182 19.27 -3.46 -11.19
CA GLY A 182 20.12 -3.37 -12.38
C GLY A 182 19.71 -4.26 -13.56
N HIS A 183 18.58 -4.96 -13.47
CA HIS A 183 18.16 -5.87 -14.53
C HIS A 183 17.38 -5.14 -15.64
N ALA A 184 17.55 -5.60 -16.88
CA ALA A 184 16.71 -5.19 -18.01
C ALA A 184 15.39 -5.96 -17.95
N VAL A 185 14.27 -5.24 -17.90
CA VAL A 185 12.93 -5.82 -17.66
C VAL A 185 11.99 -5.36 -18.74
N ARG A 186 11.17 -6.26 -19.26
CA ARG A 186 10.05 -5.91 -20.15
C ARG A 186 8.75 -5.90 -19.36
N LEU A 187 7.78 -5.13 -19.84
CA LEU A 187 6.46 -5.02 -19.21
C LEU A 187 5.80 -6.39 -18.98
N ARG A 188 5.85 -7.27 -20.00
CA ARG A 188 5.31 -8.63 -19.93
C ARG A 188 5.85 -9.42 -18.74
N ASP A 189 7.14 -9.27 -18.43
CA ASP A 189 7.77 -10.04 -17.36
C ASP A 189 7.16 -9.64 -16.01
N GLY A 190 6.76 -8.37 -15.86
CA GLY A 190 6.02 -7.89 -14.71
C GLY A 190 4.60 -8.45 -14.64
N LEU A 191 3.84 -8.38 -15.73
CA LEU A 191 2.46 -8.89 -15.74
C LEU A 191 2.38 -10.39 -15.40
N TYR A 192 3.32 -11.21 -15.90
CA TYR A 192 3.32 -12.66 -15.63
C TYR A 192 3.89 -13.04 -14.26
N ASN A 193 4.94 -12.36 -13.78
CA ASN A 193 5.66 -12.80 -12.57
C ASN A 193 5.23 -12.07 -11.29
N ALA A 194 4.56 -10.93 -11.38
CA ALA A 194 4.20 -10.14 -10.20
C ALA A 194 3.08 -10.74 -9.34
N GLY A 195 2.32 -11.71 -9.87
CA GLY A 195 1.18 -12.32 -9.17
C GLY A 195 1.55 -13.24 -8.00
N SER A 196 2.83 -13.61 -7.86
CA SER A 196 3.27 -14.60 -6.85
C SER A 196 2.78 -14.32 -5.41
N PRO A 197 2.87 -13.09 -4.85
CA PRO A 197 2.43 -12.78 -3.51
C PRO A 197 1.00 -12.20 -3.45
N ILE A 198 0.09 -12.49 -4.40
CA ILE A 198 -1.25 -11.89 -4.45
C ILE A 198 -2.08 -12.15 -3.18
N VAL A 199 -2.15 -13.42 -2.75
CA VAL A 199 -2.90 -13.82 -1.55
C VAL A 199 -2.31 -13.15 -0.31
N ALA A 200 -0.98 -13.12 -0.22
CA ALA A 200 -0.29 -12.57 0.93
C ALA A 200 -0.49 -11.04 1.03
N THR A 201 -0.49 -10.35 -0.11
CA THR A 201 -0.75 -8.92 -0.20
C THR A 201 -2.21 -8.60 0.11
N PHE A 202 -3.15 -9.38 -0.43
CA PHE A 202 -4.57 -9.27 -0.13
C PHE A 202 -4.87 -9.43 1.38
N MET A 203 -4.22 -10.38 2.05
CA MET A 203 -4.33 -10.52 3.52
C MET A 203 -3.86 -9.27 4.27
N ILE A 204 -2.78 -8.62 3.83
CA ILE A 204 -2.34 -7.36 4.44
C ILE A 204 -3.32 -6.24 4.16
N THR A 205 -3.93 -6.20 2.97
CA THR A 205 -4.99 -5.23 2.64
C THR A 205 -6.20 -5.39 3.55
N ILE A 206 -6.66 -6.62 3.83
CA ILE A 206 -7.74 -6.86 4.81
C ILE A 206 -7.32 -6.35 6.19
N ILE A 207 -6.11 -6.67 6.64
CA ILE A 207 -5.60 -6.17 7.93
C ILE A 207 -5.55 -4.64 7.95
N MET A 208 -5.18 -4.00 6.85
CA MET A 208 -5.15 -2.54 6.71
C MET A 208 -6.56 -1.94 6.79
N VAL A 209 -7.56 -2.56 6.18
CA VAL A 209 -8.98 -2.16 6.31
C VAL A 209 -9.46 -2.30 7.75
N LEU A 210 -9.12 -3.41 8.43
CA LEU A 210 -9.42 -3.58 9.85
C LEU A 210 -8.76 -2.52 10.74
N GLN A 211 -7.56 -2.04 10.35
CA GLN A 211 -6.87 -0.96 11.05
C GLN A 211 -7.52 0.43 10.85
N LEU A 212 -8.38 0.58 9.84
CA LEU A 212 -9.20 1.78 9.61
C LEU A 212 -10.53 1.75 10.38
N LEU A 213 -10.88 0.68 11.09
CA LEU A 213 -12.11 0.62 11.86
C LEU A 213 -12.24 1.69 12.97
N PRO A 214 -11.19 2.05 13.74
CA PRO A 214 -11.31 3.11 14.75
C PRO A 214 -11.73 4.45 14.16
N ILE A 215 -11.12 4.87 13.04
CA ILE A 215 -11.53 6.10 12.36
C ILE A 215 -12.94 5.99 11.74
N LEU A 216 -13.34 4.80 11.27
CA LEU A 216 -14.70 4.55 10.81
C LEU A 216 -15.73 4.74 11.93
N VAL A 217 -15.46 4.21 13.13
CA VAL A 217 -16.30 4.41 14.31
C VAL A 217 -16.40 5.90 14.66
N ALA A 218 -15.28 6.63 14.61
CA ALA A 218 -15.29 8.08 14.83
C ALA A 218 -16.15 8.82 13.77
N ALA A 219 -16.08 8.42 12.50
CA ALA A 219 -16.86 9.01 11.42
C ALA A 219 -18.37 8.74 11.56
N ILE A 220 -18.77 7.52 11.95
CA ILE A 220 -20.18 7.20 12.23
C ILE A 220 -20.67 8.01 13.44
N GLY A 221 -19.84 8.08 14.49
CA GLY A 221 -20.12 8.89 15.67
C GLY A 221 -20.28 10.37 15.33
N TYR A 222 -19.49 10.90 14.40
CA TYR A 222 -19.61 12.30 13.94
C TYR A 222 -20.98 12.57 13.31
N VAL A 223 -21.43 11.72 12.39
CA VAL A 223 -22.74 11.88 11.75
C VAL A 223 -23.86 11.81 12.78
N ALA A 224 -23.79 10.88 13.74
CA ALA A 224 -24.78 10.79 14.81
C ALA A 224 -24.76 12.02 15.74
N ALA A 225 -23.58 12.51 16.12
CA ALA A 225 -23.42 13.68 16.97
C ALA A 225 -23.92 14.96 16.28
N GLN A 226 -23.73 15.07 14.97
CA GLN A 226 -24.27 16.17 14.16
C GLN A 226 -25.81 16.14 14.14
N ASN A 227 -26.40 14.96 13.90
CA ASN A 227 -27.86 14.80 13.79
C ASN A 227 -28.60 14.99 15.12
N THR A 228 -27.94 14.74 16.25
CA THR A 228 -28.51 14.92 17.59
C THR A 228 -28.28 16.30 18.17
N GLY A 229 -27.52 17.17 17.49
CA GLY A 229 -27.16 18.49 18.00
C GLY A 229 -26.10 18.49 19.10
N LEU A 230 -25.51 17.33 19.44
CA LEU A 230 -24.48 17.18 20.47
C LEU A 230 -23.25 18.06 20.18
N LEU A 231 -22.95 18.29 18.90
CA LEU A 231 -21.83 19.14 18.48
C LEU A 231 -22.10 20.65 18.65
N ALA A 232 -23.32 21.06 18.98
CA ALA A 232 -23.66 22.47 19.23
C ALA A 232 -23.20 22.93 20.63
N GLY A 233 -23.07 22.00 21.59
CA GLY A 233 -22.57 22.29 22.93
C GLY A 233 -21.04 22.34 22.97
N GLY A 234 -20.45 23.36 23.62
CA GLY A 234 -19.00 23.53 23.67
C GLY A 234 -18.25 22.38 24.37
N VAL A 235 -18.75 21.92 25.53
CA VAL A 235 -18.12 20.83 26.30
C VAL A 235 -18.32 19.47 25.64
N GLU A 236 -19.51 19.19 25.12
CA GLU A 236 -19.86 17.94 24.45
C GLU A 236 -19.06 17.77 23.15
N ALA A 237 -18.94 18.83 22.34
CA ALA A 237 -18.10 18.85 21.16
C ALA A 237 -16.63 18.60 21.50
N MET A 238 -16.11 19.21 22.57
CA MET A 238 -14.72 19.02 23.00
C MET A 238 -14.44 17.55 23.36
N LEU A 239 -15.33 16.92 24.14
CA LEU A 239 -15.21 15.50 24.50
C LEU A 239 -15.26 14.60 23.28
N PHE A 240 -16.19 14.89 22.36
CA PHE A 240 -16.29 14.17 21.09
C PHE A 240 -14.98 14.24 20.30
N TRP A 241 -14.40 15.43 20.13
CA TRP A 241 -13.16 15.61 19.35
C TRP A 241 -11.94 14.96 20.02
N ILE A 242 -11.88 14.89 21.35
CA ILE A 242 -10.82 14.16 22.06
C ILE A 242 -10.90 12.67 21.73
N VAL A 243 -12.10 12.08 21.79
CA VAL A 243 -12.30 10.65 21.49
C VAL A 243 -12.05 10.38 20.01
N ALA A 244 -12.63 11.19 19.11
CA ALA A 244 -12.45 11.06 17.66
C ALA A 244 -10.98 11.22 17.26
N GLY A 245 -10.28 12.20 17.83
CA GLY A 245 -8.85 12.43 17.62
C GLY A 245 -7.99 11.26 18.13
N GLY A 246 -8.35 10.68 19.27
CA GLY A 246 -7.70 9.47 19.79
C GLY A 246 -7.86 8.26 18.86
N LEU A 247 -9.08 8.02 18.38
CA LEU A 247 -9.36 6.94 17.42
C LEU A 247 -8.67 7.15 16.08
N ALA A 248 -8.68 8.37 15.56
CA ALA A 248 -7.96 8.72 14.33
C ALA A 248 -6.45 8.49 14.50
N THR A 249 -5.86 8.97 15.60
CA THR A 249 -4.43 8.76 15.90
C THR A 249 -4.08 7.28 15.99
N LEU A 250 -4.96 6.45 16.57
CA LEU A 250 -4.78 5.00 16.65
C LEU A 250 -4.76 4.36 15.25
N SER A 251 -5.71 4.71 14.37
CA SER A 251 -5.72 4.24 12.98
C SER A 251 -4.47 4.68 12.22
N LEU A 252 -4.08 5.95 12.30
CA LEU A 252 -2.85 6.46 11.67
C LEU A 252 -1.62 5.70 12.17
N TYR A 253 -1.55 5.44 13.48
CA TYR A 253 -0.46 4.69 14.09
C TYR A 253 -0.34 3.25 13.53
N TRP A 254 -1.46 2.55 13.32
CA TRP A 254 -1.46 1.20 12.74
C TRP A 254 -1.12 1.19 11.25
N ILE A 255 -1.70 2.11 10.48
CA ILE A 255 -1.55 2.19 9.01
C ILE A 255 -0.09 2.34 8.58
N THR A 256 0.71 3.12 9.34
CA THR A 256 2.15 3.29 9.01
C THR A 256 2.89 1.96 8.83
N THR A 257 2.50 0.93 9.60
CA THR A 257 3.13 -0.39 9.56
C THR A 257 2.60 -1.24 8.41
N SER A 258 1.29 -1.25 8.18
CA SER A 258 0.67 -2.05 7.11
C SER A 258 1.04 -1.55 5.72
N VAL A 259 1.19 -0.24 5.51
CA VAL A 259 1.62 0.34 4.24
C VAL A 259 3.01 -0.17 3.82
N LEU A 260 3.98 -0.21 4.75
CA LEU A 260 5.29 -0.80 4.44
C LEU A 260 5.23 -2.32 4.32
N ALA A 261 4.37 -2.99 5.09
CA ALA A 261 4.19 -4.43 5.01
C ALA A 261 3.69 -4.88 3.63
N MET A 262 2.89 -4.06 2.93
CA MET A 262 2.45 -4.29 1.54
C MET A 262 3.61 -4.39 0.54
N VAL A 263 4.77 -3.80 0.84
CA VAL A 263 5.99 -3.97 0.04
C VAL A 263 6.78 -5.18 0.54
N VAL A 264 6.98 -5.31 1.85
CA VAL A 264 7.77 -6.40 2.45
C VAL A 264 7.22 -7.78 2.11
N VAL A 265 5.89 -7.92 2.04
CA VAL A 265 5.23 -9.20 1.73
C VAL A 265 5.51 -9.69 0.31
N THR A 266 5.88 -8.78 -0.59
CA THR A 266 6.18 -9.13 -1.98
C THR A 266 7.55 -9.78 -2.14
N LEU A 267 8.34 -9.90 -1.06
CA LEU A 267 9.58 -10.65 -1.06
C LEU A 267 9.29 -12.16 -1.12
N PRO A 268 10.11 -12.94 -1.85
CA PRO A 268 9.87 -14.38 -2.02
C PRO A 268 9.89 -15.10 -0.66
N GLY A 269 8.91 -15.99 -0.44
CA GLY A 269 8.79 -16.78 0.79
C GLY A 269 8.34 -16.00 2.04
N MET A 270 7.85 -14.77 1.90
CA MET A 270 7.39 -13.96 3.03
C MET A 270 5.92 -14.20 3.38
N TYR A 271 5.67 -14.62 4.63
CA TYR A 271 4.30 -14.73 5.17
C TYR A 271 3.76 -13.37 5.64
N PRO A 272 2.45 -13.09 5.49
CA PRO A 272 1.83 -11.80 5.85
C PRO A 272 2.14 -11.32 7.27
N MET A 273 1.97 -12.20 8.26
CA MET A 273 2.23 -11.86 9.67
C MET A 273 3.71 -11.62 9.95
N ARG A 274 4.60 -12.27 9.19
CA ARG A 274 6.05 -12.01 9.28
C ARG A 274 6.39 -10.65 8.67
N ALA A 275 5.79 -10.32 7.52
CA ALA A 275 5.96 -9.03 6.87
C ALA A 275 5.51 -7.87 7.77
N LEU A 276 4.35 -7.99 8.44
CA LEU A 276 3.87 -7.00 9.40
C LEU A 276 4.81 -6.80 10.60
N ARG A 277 5.41 -7.89 11.11
CA ARG A 277 6.39 -7.79 12.21
C ARG A 277 7.67 -7.08 11.78
N ILE A 278 8.22 -7.45 10.62
CA ILE A 278 9.42 -6.81 10.08
C ILE A 278 9.14 -5.33 9.79
N ALA A 279 8.01 -5.02 9.15
CA ALA A 279 7.57 -3.65 8.95
C ALA A 279 7.45 -2.89 10.28
N GLY A 280 6.86 -3.51 11.30
CA GLY A 280 6.75 -2.90 12.62
C GLY A 280 8.11 -2.54 13.22
N ASP A 281 9.07 -3.46 13.13
CA ASP A 281 10.42 -3.28 13.65
C ASP A 281 11.20 -2.17 12.91
N MET A 282 10.97 -1.99 11.59
CA MET A 282 11.55 -0.90 10.79
C MET A 282 11.03 0.49 11.16
N VAL A 283 9.76 0.59 11.56
CA VAL A 283 9.08 1.86 11.85
C VAL A 283 9.35 2.31 13.31
N VAL A 284 9.68 1.39 14.23
CA VAL A 284 10.00 1.72 15.63
C VAL A 284 11.09 2.80 15.71
N GLY A 285 10.84 3.84 16.52
CA GLY A 285 11.73 4.99 16.68
C GLY A 285 11.63 6.05 15.57
N ARG A 286 10.90 5.78 14.47
CA ARG A 286 10.82 6.64 13.28
C ARG A 286 9.39 6.91 12.78
N ARG A 287 8.38 6.39 13.50
CA ARG A 287 6.94 6.44 13.17
C ARG A 287 6.45 7.79 12.65
N LEU A 288 6.64 8.87 13.42
CA LEU A 288 6.14 10.19 13.04
C LEU A 288 6.77 10.69 11.73
N ARG A 289 8.07 10.48 11.53
CA ARG A 289 8.74 10.85 10.28
C ARG A 289 8.18 10.08 9.08
N ILE A 290 7.92 8.78 9.24
CA ILE A 290 7.33 7.94 8.18
C ILE A 290 5.87 8.33 7.93
N LEU A 291 5.10 8.58 8.99
CA LEU A 291 3.71 9.03 8.90
C LEU A 291 3.58 10.33 8.13
N PHE A 292 4.39 11.35 8.46
CA PHE A 292 4.38 12.61 7.71
C PHE A 292 4.76 12.44 6.24
N ARG A 293 5.56 11.43 5.88
CA ARG A 293 5.86 11.10 4.48
C ARG A 293 4.67 10.48 3.76
N ILE A 294 3.96 9.57 4.43
CA ILE A 294 2.73 8.98 3.89
C ILE A 294 1.65 10.07 3.74
N LEU A 295 1.48 10.96 4.74
CA LEU A 295 0.55 12.08 4.64
C LEU A 295 0.94 13.06 3.53
N TRP A 296 2.24 13.36 3.38
CA TRP A 296 2.74 14.18 2.27
C TRP A 296 2.46 13.54 0.90
N MET A 297 2.61 12.22 0.78
CA MET A 297 2.24 11.47 -0.42
C MET A 297 0.74 11.61 -0.72
N LEU A 298 -0.12 11.40 0.27
CA LEU A 298 -1.57 11.56 0.11
C LEU A 298 -1.96 12.99 -0.25
N PHE A 299 -1.30 13.99 0.36
CA PHE A 299 -1.50 15.40 0.04
C PHE A 299 -1.13 15.73 -1.40
N LEU A 300 0.05 15.29 -1.88
CA LEU A 300 0.44 15.48 -3.29
C LEU A 300 -0.50 14.79 -4.25
N LEU A 301 -1.02 13.61 -3.88
CA LEU A 301 -1.99 12.90 -4.69
C LEU A 301 -3.32 13.65 -4.78
N ALA A 302 -3.84 14.13 -3.66
CA ALA A 302 -5.04 14.96 -3.63
C ALA A 302 -4.87 16.22 -4.49
N LEU A 303 -3.73 16.90 -4.37
CA LEU A 303 -3.41 18.06 -5.18
C LEU A 303 -3.33 17.73 -6.68
N PHE A 304 -2.72 16.60 -7.04
CA PHE A 304 -2.66 16.11 -8.42
C PHE A 304 -4.05 15.87 -9.02
N TRP A 305 -4.96 15.28 -8.23
CA TRP A 305 -6.35 15.09 -8.63
C TRP A 305 -7.09 16.41 -8.83
N ILE A 306 -6.96 17.36 -7.89
CA ILE A 306 -7.58 18.69 -8.00
C ILE A 306 -7.09 19.42 -9.26
N ILE A 307 -5.78 19.45 -9.47
CA ILE A 307 -5.15 20.17 -10.60
C ILE A 307 -5.57 19.59 -11.95
N ILE A 308 -5.83 18.29 -12.05
CA ILE A 308 -6.20 17.67 -13.33
C ILE A 308 -7.71 17.61 -13.51
N LEU A 309 -8.45 17.17 -12.49
CA LEU A 309 -9.86 16.86 -12.62
C LEU A 309 -10.70 18.13 -12.75
N ILE A 310 -10.41 19.18 -11.97
CA ILE A 310 -11.19 20.43 -12.04
C ILE A 310 -11.10 21.05 -13.45
N PRO A 311 -9.91 21.30 -14.03
CA PRO A 311 -9.85 21.85 -15.39
C PRO A 311 -10.48 20.94 -16.44
N VAL A 312 -10.29 19.62 -16.35
CA VAL A 312 -10.90 18.67 -17.29
C VAL A 312 -12.43 18.75 -17.24
N ILE A 313 -13.02 18.87 -16.05
CA ILE A 313 -14.46 19.00 -15.88
C ILE A 313 -14.97 20.32 -16.47
N LEU A 314 -14.29 21.43 -16.21
CA LEU A 314 -14.66 22.73 -16.77
C LEU A 314 -14.58 22.74 -18.30
N ILE A 315 -13.55 22.13 -18.87
CA ILE A 315 -13.41 21.98 -20.33
C ILE A 315 -14.51 21.09 -20.89
N ASP A 316 -14.84 19.98 -20.23
CA ASP A 316 -15.89 19.06 -20.67
C ASP A 316 -17.27 19.73 -20.72
N ILE A 317 -17.61 20.54 -19.70
CA ILE A 317 -18.84 21.34 -19.68
C ILE A 317 -18.85 22.35 -20.84
N GLY A 318 -17.75 23.08 -21.04
CA GLY A 318 -17.65 24.06 -22.14
C GLY A 318 -17.79 23.43 -23.52
N VAL A 319 -17.12 22.31 -23.78
CA VAL A 319 -17.16 21.61 -25.07
C VAL A 319 -18.56 21.05 -25.37
N LYS A 320 -19.22 20.44 -24.38
CA LYS A 320 -20.56 19.86 -24.55
C LYS A 320 -21.65 20.90 -24.77
N ASN A 321 -21.47 22.11 -24.23
CA ASN A 321 -22.37 23.23 -24.50
C ASN A 321 -22.22 23.78 -25.92
N LEU A 322 -21.01 23.72 -26.51
CA LEU A 322 -20.73 24.25 -27.85
C LEU A 322 -21.04 23.25 -28.97
N VAL A 323 -20.89 21.94 -28.72
CA VAL A 323 -21.12 20.88 -29.72
C VAL A 323 -21.98 19.78 -29.08
N PRO A 324 -23.32 19.85 -29.22
CA PRO A 324 -24.24 18.88 -28.65
C PRO A 324 -24.00 17.43 -29.11
N GLY A 325 -23.40 17.24 -30.29
CA GLY A 325 -23.04 15.93 -30.84
C GLY A 325 -21.92 15.18 -30.11
N LEU A 326 -21.24 15.80 -29.12
CA LEU A 326 -20.17 15.17 -28.32
C LEU A 326 -20.62 14.70 -26.93
N GLN A 327 -21.91 14.84 -26.60
CA GLN A 327 -22.44 14.45 -25.28
C GLN A 327 -22.33 12.94 -25.00
N TRP A 328 -22.25 12.11 -26.05
CA TRP A 328 -22.12 10.65 -25.93
C TRP A 328 -20.75 10.20 -25.40
N LEU A 329 -19.71 11.04 -25.46
CA LEU A 329 -18.36 10.65 -25.05
C LEU A 329 -18.14 10.92 -23.55
N PRO A 330 -17.94 9.88 -22.72
CA PRO A 330 -17.66 10.04 -21.30
C PRO A 330 -16.18 10.41 -21.08
N VAL A 331 -15.79 11.66 -21.37
CA VAL A 331 -14.39 12.13 -21.19
C VAL A 331 -13.95 12.11 -19.72
N VAL A 332 -14.67 12.79 -18.83
CA VAL A 332 -14.34 12.84 -17.38
C VAL A 332 -14.20 11.43 -16.75
N PRO A 333 -15.10 10.48 -17.01
CA PRO A 333 -14.99 9.10 -16.52
C PRO A 333 -13.73 8.37 -17.00
N LEU A 334 -13.37 8.57 -18.28
CA LEU A 334 -12.16 7.99 -18.85
C LEU A 334 -10.92 8.55 -18.15
N ILE A 335 -10.91 9.87 -17.87
CA ILE A 335 -9.85 10.54 -17.13
C ILE A 335 -9.78 10.04 -15.69
N ILE A 336 -10.90 9.85 -14.99
CA ILE A 336 -10.93 9.30 -13.62
C ILE A 336 -10.34 7.89 -13.58
N ALA A 337 -10.71 7.01 -14.51
CA ALA A 337 -10.18 5.65 -14.57
C ALA A 337 -8.65 5.63 -14.87
N GLY A 338 -8.20 6.49 -15.79
CA GLY A 338 -6.78 6.70 -16.07
C GLY A 338 -6.03 7.24 -14.84
N LEU A 339 -6.55 8.29 -14.21
CA LEU A 339 -5.99 8.91 -13.00
C LEU A 339 -5.91 7.92 -11.85
N THR A 340 -6.93 7.07 -11.66
CA THR A 340 -6.94 6.04 -10.61
C THR A 340 -5.80 5.05 -10.82
N THR A 341 -5.62 4.58 -12.05
CA THR A 341 -4.53 3.64 -12.38
C THR A 341 -3.15 4.29 -12.18
N VAL A 342 -2.97 5.52 -12.67
CA VAL A 342 -1.74 6.30 -12.47
C VAL A 342 -1.47 6.55 -10.99
N SER A 343 -2.52 6.80 -10.20
CA SER A 343 -2.43 7.00 -8.75
C SER A 343 -1.88 5.76 -8.06
N VAL A 344 -2.41 4.56 -8.39
CA VAL A 344 -1.92 3.31 -7.80
C VAL A 344 -0.45 3.06 -8.17
N ILE A 345 -0.06 3.30 -9.43
CA ILE A 345 1.35 3.21 -9.87
C ILE A 345 2.23 4.19 -9.09
N TRP A 346 1.77 5.43 -8.91
CA TRP A 346 2.54 6.44 -8.21
C TRP A 346 2.67 6.14 -6.71
N ILE A 347 1.59 5.75 -6.03
CA ILE A 347 1.59 5.36 -4.62
C ILE A 347 2.52 4.16 -4.41
N SER A 348 2.36 3.09 -5.20
CA SER A 348 3.19 1.89 -5.06
C SER A 348 4.68 2.21 -5.29
N SER A 349 4.98 3.09 -6.25
CA SER A 349 6.34 3.59 -6.49
C SER A 349 6.89 4.40 -5.32
N TYR A 350 6.08 5.29 -4.76
CA TYR A 350 6.45 6.11 -3.61
C TYR A 350 6.74 5.24 -2.39
N VAL A 351 5.84 4.32 -2.06
CA VAL A 351 5.99 3.44 -0.90
C VAL A 351 7.18 2.49 -1.08
N TYR A 352 7.41 1.98 -2.29
CA TYR A 352 8.59 1.15 -2.58
C TYR A 352 9.91 1.90 -2.40
N ILE A 353 10.01 3.12 -2.95
CA ILE A 353 11.22 3.96 -2.79
C ILE A 353 11.41 4.36 -1.33
N LEU A 354 10.34 4.72 -0.63
CA LEU A 354 10.38 5.02 0.80
C LEU A 354 10.87 3.80 1.60
N TYR A 355 10.33 2.61 1.32
CA TYR A 355 10.77 1.35 1.92
C TYR A 355 12.27 1.14 1.71
N ARG A 356 12.74 1.26 0.46
CA ARG A 356 14.15 1.08 0.15
C ARG A 356 15.05 2.04 0.92
N ARG A 357 14.68 3.33 1.00
CA ARG A 357 15.41 4.33 1.79
C ARG A 357 15.41 4.05 3.30
N ILE A 358 14.38 3.39 3.83
CA ILE A 358 14.32 2.99 5.23
C ILE A 358 15.23 1.78 5.50
N VAL A 359 15.38 0.89 4.53
CA VAL A 359 16.24 -0.31 4.62
C VAL A 359 17.71 0.03 4.37
N ASP A 360 18.01 0.91 3.43
CA ASP A 360 19.37 1.36 3.09
C ASP A 360 20.01 2.23 4.20
N ASP A 361 19.24 2.65 5.21
CA ASP A 361 19.76 3.40 6.35
C ASP A 361 20.31 2.42 7.39
N ASP A 362 21.64 2.36 7.50
CA ASP A 362 22.49 1.44 8.31
C ASP A 362 22.25 1.45 9.84
N ALA A 363 21.08 1.88 10.32
CA ALA A 363 20.70 1.72 11.71
C ALA A 363 20.35 0.25 11.96
N ASP A 364 21.27 -0.49 12.58
CA ASP A 364 21.12 -1.91 12.94
C ASP A 364 19.71 -2.24 13.46
N PRO A 365 19.11 -3.36 13.01
CA PRO A 365 17.92 -3.89 13.64
C PRO A 365 18.28 -4.31 15.08
N ALA A 366 17.53 -3.75 16.04
CA ALA A 366 17.74 -3.95 17.48
C ALA A 366 17.90 -5.40 17.94
#